data_AF-A0A0C3HSS4-F1
#
_entry.id   AF-A0A0C3HSS4-F1
#
_cell.length_a   1.000
_cell.length_b   1.000
_cell.length_c   1.000
_cell.angle_alpha   90.00
_cell.angle_beta   90.00
_cell.angle_gamma   90.00
#
_symmetry.space_group_name_H-M   'P 1'
#
loop_
_entity.id
_entity.type
_entity.pdbx_description
1 polymer ?
#
loop_
_entity_poly.entity_id
_entity_poly.type
_entity_poly.pdbx_seq_one_letter_code
_entity_poly.pdbx_strand_id
1 'polypeptide(L)'
;MQFTCTFTIPISEDKVKEVVTRLSKAGIDATEISRTESKITFTAPGTDTQVAGPLLSSWITKGDPITGYTLVGSMPPASSS
;
A
#
# COMPACT_ATOMS: atom_id res chain seq x y z
N MET A 1 -7.09 -4.25 6.43
CA MET A 1 -5.68 -4.49 6.03
C MET A 1 -4.89 -3.19 6.13
N GLN A 2 -3.61 -3.27 6.48
CA GLN A 2 -2.68 -2.14 6.39
C GLN A 2 -1.57 -2.49 5.40
N PHE A 3 -1.07 -1.50 4.66
CA PHE A 3 0.09 -1.71 3.80
C PHE A 3 1.01 -0.49 3.80
N THR A 4 2.30 -0.76 3.69
CA THR A 4 3.34 0.27 3.69
C THR A 4 4.12 0.19 2.41
N CYS A 5 4.17 1.29 1.65
CA CYS A 5 4.97 1.42 0.45
C CYS A 5 6.28 2.14 0.80
N THR A 6 7.41 1.59 0.36
CA THR A 6 8.74 2.20 0.51
C THR A 6 9.19 2.77 -0.82
N PHE A 7 9.72 3.99 -0.79
CA PHE A 7 10.11 4.76 -1.96
C PHE A 7 11.60 5.07 -1.91
N THR A 8 12.24 5.13 -3.09
CA THR A 8 13.65 5.50 -3.21
C THR A 8 13.89 7.01 -3.21
N ILE A 9 12.83 7.80 -3.42
CA ILE A 9 12.88 9.28 -3.44
C ILE A 9 11.96 9.84 -2.37
N PRO A 10 12.21 11.09 -1.92
CA PRO A 10 11.31 11.79 -1.04
C PRO A 10 9.90 11.87 -1.63
N ILE A 11 8.91 11.57 -0.81
CA ILE A 11 7.52 11.44 -1.22
C ILE A 11 6.85 12.81 -1.25
N SER A 12 6.54 13.29 -2.44
CA SER A 12 5.74 14.50 -2.63
C SER A 12 4.25 14.23 -2.44
N GLU A 13 3.49 15.26 -2.05
CA GLU A 13 2.03 15.17 -1.91
C GLU A 13 1.32 14.72 -3.19
N ASP A 14 1.82 15.16 -4.34
CA ASP A 14 1.27 14.78 -5.66
C ASP A 14 1.36 13.27 -5.88
N LYS A 15 2.47 12.67 -5.46
CA LYS A 15 2.69 11.22 -5.57
C LYS A 15 1.72 10.44 -4.68
N VAL A 16 1.39 10.97 -3.52
CA VAL A 16 0.42 10.32 -2.63
C VAL A 16 -0.98 10.40 -3.20
N LYS A 17 -1.38 11.56 -3.74
CA LYS A 17 -2.66 11.69 -4.43
C LYS A 17 -2.76 10.73 -5.60
N GLU A 18 -1.67 10.56 -6.37
CA GLU A 18 -1.62 9.58 -7.45
C GLU A 18 -1.81 8.15 -6.93
N VAL A 19 -1.08 7.76 -5.88
CA VAL A 19 -1.19 6.44 -5.26
C VAL A 19 -2.61 6.16 -4.76
N VAL A 20 -3.20 7.09 -4.00
CA VAL A 20 -4.59 6.97 -3.52
C VAL A 20 -5.56 6.86 -4.70
N THR A 21 -5.42 7.70 -5.73
CA THR A 21 -6.26 7.64 -6.93
C THR A 21 -6.15 6.30 -7.65
N ARG A 22 -4.95 5.74 -7.78
CA ARG A 22 -4.74 4.44 -8.41
C ARG A 22 -5.33 3.30 -7.56
N LEU A 23 -5.24 3.38 -6.24
CA LEU A 23 -5.88 2.44 -5.31
C LEU A 23 -7.40 2.48 -5.46
N SER A 24 -8.00 3.68 -5.41
CA SER A 24 -9.45 3.85 -5.58
C SER A 24 -9.92 3.35 -6.95
N LYS A 25 -9.15 3.59 -8.03
CA LYS A 25 -9.45 3.05 -9.38
C LYS A 25 -9.44 1.52 -9.43
N ALA A 26 -8.69 0.89 -8.55
CA ALA A 26 -8.64 -0.57 -8.42
C ALA A 26 -9.68 -1.13 -7.44
N GLY A 27 -10.57 -0.28 -6.90
CA GLY A 27 -11.56 -0.67 -5.89
C GLY A 27 -10.97 -0.84 -4.49
N ILE A 28 -9.76 -0.32 -4.24
CA ILE A 28 -9.12 -0.35 -2.93
C ILE A 28 -9.33 1.00 -2.26
N ASP A 29 -10.22 1.03 -1.28
CA ASP A 29 -10.47 2.23 -0.48
C ASP A 29 -9.40 2.34 0.62
N ALA A 30 -8.31 3.01 0.26
CA ALA A 30 -7.12 3.16 1.09
C ALA A 30 -7.01 4.60 1.64
N THR A 31 -6.84 4.69 2.95
CA THR A 31 -6.67 5.95 3.67
C THR A 31 -5.24 6.05 4.19
N GLU A 32 -4.56 7.18 3.96
CA GLU A 32 -3.24 7.44 4.55
C GLU A 32 -3.37 7.50 6.09
N ILE A 33 -2.52 6.75 6.78
CA ILE A 33 -2.44 6.77 8.26
C ILE A 33 -1.12 7.34 8.75
N SER A 34 -0.04 7.18 7.98
CA SER A 34 1.25 7.76 8.34
C SER A 34 2.12 7.93 7.10
N ARG A 35 2.89 9.02 7.07
CA ARG A 35 3.89 9.29 6.04
C ARG A 35 5.21 9.69 6.68
N THR A 36 6.29 9.15 6.12
CA THR A 36 7.66 9.60 6.33
C THR A 36 8.27 10.04 5.00
N GLU A 37 9.50 10.52 5.03
CA GLU A 37 10.21 11.01 3.83
C GLU A 37 10.24 9.96 2.71
N SER A 38 10.38 8.67 3.04
CA SER A 38 10.53 7.58 2.08
C SER A 38 9.53 6.43 2.27
N LYS A 39 8.55 6.55 3.18
CA LYS A 39 7.52 5.53 3.37
C LYS A 39 6.14 6.14 3.54
N ILE A 40 5.11 5.51 2.97
CA ILE A 40 3.72 5.83 3.28
C ILE A 40 3.04 4.57 3.75
N THR A 41 2.27 4.70 4.82
CA THR A 41 1.41 3.65 5.33
C THR A 41 -0.04 4.02 5.06
N PHE A 42 -0.77 3.07 4.48
CA PHE A 42 -2.19 3.17 4.19
C PHE A 42 -2.95 2.07 4.91
N THR A 43 -4.17 2.38 5.30
CA THR A 43 -5.14 1.41 5.81
C THR A 43 -6.27 1.23 4.81
N ALA A 44 -6.62 -0.01 4.52
CA ALA A 44 -7.74 -0.40 3.67
C ALA A 44 -8.57 -1.45 4.44
N PRO A 45 -9.53 -1.02 5.28
CA PRO A 45 -10.26 -1.92 6.17
C PRO A 45 -11.23 -2.89 5.46
N GLY A 46 -11.47 -2.76 4.16
CA GLY A 46 -12.32 -3.68 3.37
C GLY A 46 -11.58 -4.47 2.29
N THR A 47 -10.27 -4.34 2.18
CA THR A 47 -9.49 -4.93 1.08
C THR A 47 -8.74 -6.18 1.53
N ASP A 48 -8.89 -7.25 0.75
CA ASP A 48 -8.15 -8.49 0.95
C ASP A 48 -6.71 -8.37 0.44
N THR A 49 -5.77 -8.96 1.17
CA THR A 49 -4.35 -8.97 0.80
C THR A 49 -4.08 -9.59 -0.58
N GLN A 50 -4.93 -10.53 -1.01
CA GLN A 50 -4.81 -11.20 -2.32
C GLN A 50 -5.16 -10.27 -3.48
N VAL A 51 -5.92 -9.19 -3.23
CA VAL A 51 -6.25 -8.17 -4.24
C VAL A 51 -5.16 -7.09 -4.29
N ALA A 52 -4.73 -6.61 -3.12
CA ALA A 52 -3.74 -5.53 -3.04
C ALA A 52 -2.31 -5.96 -3.42
N GLY A 53 -1.91 -7.20 -3.12
CA GLY A 53 -0.56 -7.71 -3.42
C GLY A 53 -0.16 -7.65 -4.90
N PRO A 54 -0.91 -8.27 -5.83
CA PRO A 54 -0.57 -8.24 -7.26
C PRO A 54 -0.59 -6.81 -7.82
N LEU A 55 -1.47 -5.94 -7.31
CA LEU A 55 -1.54 -4.55 -7.71
C LEU A 55 -0.28 -3.77 -7.32
N LEU A 56 0.15 -3.87 -6.07
CA LEU A 56 1.36 -3.21 -5.58
C LEU A 56 2.63 -3.75 -6.26
N SER A 57 2.68 -5.06 -6.53
CA SER A 57 3.76 -5.69 -7.29
C SER A 57 3.86 -5.15 -8.74
N SER A 58 2.71 -4.92 -9.38
CA SER A 58 2.67 -4.31 -10.71
C SER A 58 3.27 -2.90 -10.72
N TRP A 59 3.10 -2.13 -9.63
CA TRP A 59 3.62 -0.77 -9.55
C TRP A 59 5.15 -0.74 -9.40
N ILE A 60 5.72 -1.64 -8.60
CA ILE A 60 7.18 -1.83 -8.52
C ILE A 60 7.74 -2.13 -9.92
N THR A 61 7.07 -3.02 -10.65
CA THR A 61 7.52 -3.47 -11.98
C THR A 61 7.43 -2.37 -13.03
N LYS A 62 6.53 -1.40 -12.88
CA LYS A 62 6.35 -0.28 -13.81
C LYS A 62 7.41 0.82 -13.68
N GLY A 63 8.38 0.67 -12.77
CA GLY A 63 9.42 1.67 -12.55
C GLY A 63 8.90 2.91 -11.82
N ASP A 64 7.78 2.79 -11.11
CA ASP A 64 7.43 3.77 -10.09
C ASP A 64 8.58 3.80 -9.04
N PRO A 65 8.80 4.93 -8.35
CA PRO A 65 9.86 5.06 -7.34
C PRO A 65 9.68 4.16 -6.10
N ILE A 66 8.72 3.22 -6.14
CA ILE A 66 8.42 2.26 -5.09
C ILE A 66 9.42 1.11 -5.20
N THR A 67 10.23 0.93 -4.17
CA THR A 67 11.23 -0.14 -4.11
C THR A 67 10.74 -1.39 -3.40
N GLY A 68 9.63 -1.28 -2.66
CA GLY A 68 9.05 -2.39 -1.93
C GLY A 68 7.72 -2.04 -1.27
N TYR A 69 6.97 -3.06 -0.89
CA TYR A 69 5.76 -2.92 -0.08
C TYR A 69 5.69 -3.99 1.01
N THR A 70 5.04 -3.66 2.11
CA THR A 70 4.68 -4.58 3.18
C THR A 70 3.17 -4.65 3.29
N LEU A 71 2.60 -5.85 3.29
CA LEU A 71 1.18 -6.06 3.56
C LEU A 71 1.00 -6.64 4.95
N VAL A 72 0.21 -5.97 5.76
CA VAL A 72 -0.25 -6.44 7.06
C VAL A 72 -1.73 -6.75 6.91
N GLY A 73 -2.01 -8.02 6.58
CA GLY A 73 -3.37 -8.54 6.67
C GLY A 73 -3.81 -8.57 8.14
N SER A 74 -5.10 -8.38 8.39
CA SER A 74 -5.71 -8.83 9.64
C SER A 74 -5.67 -10.36 9.63
N MET A 75 -4.52 -10.92 9.99
CA MET A 75 -4.34 -12.33 10.26
C MET A 75 -5.33 -12.65 11.40
N PRO A 76 -6.24 -13.64 11.27
CA PRO A 76 -6.85 -14.18 12.48
C PRO A 76 -5.69 -14.61 13.39
N PRO A 77 -5.75 -14.39 14.72
CA PRO A 77 -4.72 -14.93 15.59
C PRO A 77 -4.59 -16.41 15.23
N ALA A 78 -3.36 -16.85 14.94
CA ALA A 78 -3.08 -18.25 14.69
C ALA A 78 -3.82 -19.03 15.79
N SER A 79 -4.80 -19.84 15.40
CA SER A 79 -5.38 -20.83 16.30
C SER A 79 -4.21 -21.68 16.76
N SER A 80 -3.71 -21.35 17.95
CA SER A 80 -2.78 -22.19 18.68
C SER A 80 -3.57 -23.46 19.00
N SER A 81 -2.94 -24.58 18.65
CA SER A 81 -3.40 -25.96 18.70
C SER A 81 -4.18 -26.36 19.94
#